data_AF-A0A8C5SIP8-F1
#
_entry.id   AF-A0A8C5SIP8-F1
#
_cell.length_a   1.000
_cell.length_b   1.000
_cell.length_c   1.000
_cell.angle_alpha   90.00
_cell.angle_beta   90.00
_cell.angle_gamma   90.00
#
_symmetry.space_group_name_H-M   'P 1'
#
loop_
_entity.id
_entity.type
_entity.pdbx_description
1 polymer ?
#
loop_
_entity_poly.entity_id
_entity_poly.type
_entity_poly.pdbx_seq_one_letter_code
_entity_poly.pdbx_strand_id
1 'polypeptide(L)'
;ELPAAAGAGVKALPSSAAASLGYQLATSVVLGALILFAVLGNACVIAAIALERSLQTVANYLIGSLAVTDLMVSVLVLPMAALYQVLGKWTLGQAMCDLFIALDVLCCTSSILHLCAIALDRYWAITDPIDYVNKRTPRRAAALISLTWLIGFLISIPPMLGWRTPEDRSDPNACTISKDPGYTIYSTFGAFYIPLLLMLVLYGRIFKAARFRIRKTVRKADKKQPPLSPMALARERKTVKTLGIIMGTFILCWLPFFIVALVLPFCEVGCSMPAWLGAVINWLGYSNSLLNPVIYAYFNKDFQSAFQKIVRCKVGAAPRHLPSAPRTWASPSSLSPAEPSGPPSCGKPEFSAPFSRGAIACWVGRDGASLKKKGGVSPHGLGGSWRPWGSEHKLTVPLICLCRRPALDSFSSFTSLLRRLRI
;
A
#
# COMPACT_ATOMS: atom_id res chain seq x y z
N GLU A 1 33.44 36.06 59.70
CA GLU A 1 33.80 35.88 58.28
C GLU A 1 33.39 34.48 57.85
N LEU A 2 32.53 34.37 56.84
CA LEU A 2 32.22 33.11 56.16
C LEU A 2 33.29 32.82 55.11
N PRO A 3 33.65 31.55 54.85
CA PRO A 3 34.17 31.16 53.56
C PRO A 3 33.12 30.41 52.71
N ALA A 4 32.80 31.06 51.60
CA ALA A 4 32.55 30.55 50.25
C ALA A 4 31.97 29.13 50.04
N ALA A 5 30.76 29.12 49.45
CA ALA A 5 30.21 28.01 48.69
C ALA A 5 31.07 27.71 47.44
N ALA A 6 31.62 26.50 47.36
CA ALA A 6 32.24 25.94 46.16
C ALA A 6 31.29 24.93 45.50
N GLY A 7 31.15 25.05 44.18
CA GLY A 7 30.09 24.47 43.36
C GLY A 7 29.86 22.97 43.52
N ALA A 8 28.58 22.60 43.55
CA ALA A 8 28.13 21.24 43.37
C ALA A 8 28.53 20.75 41.97
N GLY A 9 29.58 19.93 41.93
CA GLY A 9 30.05 19.27 40.73
C GLY A 9 28.95 18.43 40.09
N VAL A 10 28.76 18.61 38.80
CA VAL A 10 28.09 17.65 37.94
C VAL A 10 28.83 16.32 38.11
N LYS A 11 28.24 15.37 38.84
CA LYS A 11 28.77 14.00 38.92
C LYS A 11 28.83 13.46 37.50
N ALA A 12 30.04 13.33 36.96
CA ALA A 12 30.26 12.70 35.66
C ALA A 12 29.66 11.30 35.69
N LEU A 13 28.78 10.99 34.74
CA LEU A 13 28.24 9.64 34.56
C LEU A 13 29.42 8.67 34.35
N PRO A 14 29.42 7.48 34.98
CA PRO A 14 30.46 6.48 34.72
C PRO A 14 30.53 6.14 33.22
N SER A 15 31.74 5.94 32.70
CA SER A 15 32.01 5.78 31.27
C SER A 15 31.20 4.66 30.60
N SER A 16 30.90 3.58 31.32
CA SER A 16 30.02 2.49 30.86
C SER A 16 28.55 2.92 30.73
N ALA A 17 28.05 3.74 31.66
CA ALA A 17 26.69 4.29 31.62
C ALA A 17 26.55 5.37 30.54
N ALA A 18 27.59 6.18 30.33
CA ALA A 18 27.65 7.16 29.25
C ALA A 18 27.71 6.47 27.88
N ALA A 19 28.49 5.40 27.73
CA ALA A 19 28.55 4.59 26.51
C ALA A 19 27.22 3.88 26.23
N SER A 20 26.55 3.33 27.24
CA SER A 20 25.22 2.73 27.07
C SER A 20 24.15 3.77 26.71
N LEU A 21 24.20 4.97 27.31
CA LEU A 21 23.26 6.05 26.98
C LEU A 21 23.49 6.57 25.56
N GLY A 22 24.74 6.75 25.15
CA GLY A 22 25.10 7.14 23.78
C GLY A 22 24.59 6.13 22.74
N TYR A 23 24.79 4.84 23.00
CA TYR A 23 24.24 3.76 22.17
C TYR A 23 22.70 3.81 22.06
N GLN A 24 22.01 3.98 23.20
CA GLN A 24 20.55 4.06 23.23
C GLN A 24 20.01 5.27 22.46
N LEU A 25 20.61 6.44 22.65
CA LEU A 25 20.23 7.66 21.94
C LEU A 25 20.46 7.53 20.43
N ALA A 26 21.66 7.10 20.03
CA ALA A 26 22.01 6.92 18.62
C ALA A 26 21.08 5.91 17.94
N THR A 27 20.86 4.75 18.57
CA THR A 27 19.99 3.70 18.05
C THR A 27 18.54 4.19 17.96
N SER A 28 18.04 4.89 18.98
CA SER A 28 16.67 5.45 18.97
C SER A 28 16.46 6.45 17.83
N VAL A 29 17.43 7.34 17.59
CA VAL A 29 17.35 8.32 16.50
C VAL A 29 17.37 7.63 15.14
N VAL A 30 18.28 6.67 14.93
CA VAL A 30 18.40 5.94 13.65
C VAL A 30 17.13 5.13 13.38
N LEU A 31 16.68 4.32 14.33
CA LEU A 31 15.49 3.49 14.17
C LEU A 31 14.23 4.34 14.04
N GLY A 32 14.09 5.40 14.83
CA GLY A 32 12.98 6.34 14.73
C GLY A 32 12.91 7.00 13.35
N ALA A 33 14.05 7.39 12.78
CA ALA A 33 14.11 7.92 11.42
C ALA A 33 13.69 6.87 10.39
N LEU A 34 14.19 5.64 10.47
CA LEU A 34 13.82 4.54 9.57
C LEU A 34 12.32 4.24 9.61
N ILE A 35 11.74 4.17 10.81
CA ILE A 35 10.31 3.97 11.02
C ILE A 35 9.50 5.10 10.38
N LEU A 36 9.89 6.36 10.63
CA LEU A 36 9.22 7.51 10.05
C LEU A 36 9.26 7.47 8.51
N PHE A 37 10.41 7.14 7.93
CA PHE A 37 10.51 6.98 6.47
C PHE A 37 9.63 5.85 5.94
N ALA A 38 9.58 4.71 6.63
CA ALA A 38 8.73 3.59 6.23
C ALA A 38 7.23 3.94 6.29
N VAL A 39 6.79 4.60 7.37
CA VAL A 39 5.41 5.10 7.52
C VAL A 39 5.07 6.08 6.40
N LEU A 40 5.89 7.11 6.20
CA LEU A 40 5.63 8.15 5.19
C LEU A 40 5.68 7.59 3.76
N GLY A 41 6.62 6.70 3.47
CA GLY A 41 6.76 6.07 2.16
C GLY A 41 5.54 5.24 1.79
N ASN A 42 5.10 4.35 2.69
CA ASN A 42 3.95 3.49 2.44
C ASN A 42 2.62 4.28 2.45
N ALA A 43 2.47 5.27 3.34
CA ALA A 43 1.33 6.18 3.30
C ALA A 43 1.25 6.97 1.98
N CYS A 44 2.40 7.42 1.44
CA CYS A 44 2.46 8.06 0.13
C CYS A 44 2.04 7.11 -1.00
N VAL A 45 2.45 5.83 -0.98
CA VAL A 45 2.02 4.82 -1.97
C VAL A 45 0.51 4.65 -1.94
N ILE A 46 -0.09 4.49 -0.75
CA ILE A 46 -1.54 4.37 -0.57
C ILE A 46 -2.24 5.63 -1.07
N ALA A 47 -1.77 6.82 -0.68
CA ALA A 47 -2.33 8.09 -1.11
C ALA A 47 -2.24 8.29 -2.63
N ALA A 48 -1.13 7.89 -3.27
CA ALA A 48 -0.97 7.96 -4.72
C ALA A 48 -2.03 7.11 -5.44
N ILE A 49 -2.26 5.87 -4.99
CA ILE A 49 -3.29 5.00 -5.58
C ILE A 49 -4.70 5.57 -5.32
N ALA A 50 -4.95 6.10 -4.11
CA ALA A 50 -6.25 6.62 -3.73
C ALA A 50 -6.63 7.92 -4.47
N LEU A 51 -5.66 8.83 -4.69
CA LEU A 51 -5.91 10.16 -5.24
C LEU A 51 -5.76 10.22 -6.77
N GLU A 52 -4.86 9.43 -7.35
CA GLU A 52 -4.58 9.48 -8.78
C GLU A 52 -5.43 8.45 -9.54
N ARG A 53 -6.46 8.92 -10.24
CA ARG A 53 -7.36 8.05 -11.04
C ARG A 53 -6.62 7.19 -12.06
N SER A 54 -5.52 7.68 -12.64
CA SER A 54 -4.70 6.90 -13.57
C SER A 54 -3.99 5.70 -12.92
N LEU A 55 -3.82 5.72 -11.59
CA LEU A 55 -3.26 4.61 -10.82
C LEU A 55 -4.33 3.67 -10.23
N GLN A 56 -5.62 3.98 -10.33
CA GLN A 56 -6.72 3.14 -9.80
C GLN A 56 -7.01 1.94 -10.72
N THR A 57 -6.01 1.10 -10.95
CA THR A 57 -6.11 -0.13 -11.75
C THR A 57 -6.15 -1.36 -10.86
N VAL A 58 -6.76 -2.44 -11.34
CA VAL A 58 -6.97 -3.67 -10.57
C VAL A 58 -5.69 -4.28 -9.98
N ALA A 59 -4.52 -4.16 -10.63
CA ALA A 59 -3.28 -4.66 -10.02
C ALA A 59 -2.64 -3.68 -9.05
N ASN A 60 -2.92 -2.38 -9.20
CA ASN A 60 -2.43 -1.42 -8.23
C ASN A 60 -3.19 -1.58 -6.90
N TYR A 61 -4.37 -2.20 -6.86
CA TYR A 61 -5.00 -2.62 -5.60
C TYR A 61 -4.19 -3.68 -4.85
N LEU A 62 -3.52 -4.62 -5.55
CA LEU A 62 -2.61 -5.58 -4.91
C LEU A 62 -1.39 -4.87 -4.30
N ILE A 63 -0.82 -3.90 -5.04
CA ILE A 63 0.29 -3.05 -4.55
C ILE A 63 -0.19 -2.20 -3.36
N GLY A 64 -1.41 -1.68 -3.40
CA GLY A 64 -2.01 -0.93 -2.31
C GLY A 64 -2.16 -1.77 -1.04
N SER A 65 -2.64 -3.01 -1.16
CA SER A 65 -2.76 -3.93 -0.02
C SER A 65 -1.39 -4.34 0.55
N LEU A 66 -0.37 -4.51 -0.31
CA LEU A 66 1.01 -4.68 0.13
C LEU A 66 1.50 -3.45 0.92
N ALA A 67 1.24 -2.24 0.43
CA ALA A 67 1.60 -1.00 1.13
C ALA A 67 0.85 -0.84 2.47
N VAL A 68 -0.40 -1.33 2.58
CA VAL A 68 -1.12 -1.40 3.86
C VAL A 68 -0.42 -2.36 4.81
N THR A 69 0.02 -3.53 4.32
CA THR A 69 0.77 -4.51 5.12
C THR A 69 2.07 -3.89 5.66
N ASP A 70 2.86 -3.23 4.80
CA ASP A 70 4.09 -2.56 5.20
C ASP A 70 3.85 -1.36 6.14
N LEU A 71 2.73 -0.65 5.99
CA LEU A 71 2.32 0.39 6.92
C LEU A 71 1.96 -0.19 8.30
N MET A 72 1.29 -1.35 8.34
CA MET A 72 1.03 -2.08 9.58
C MET A 72 2.33 -2.51 10.27
N VAL A 73 3.30 -3.05 9.52
CA VAL A 73 4.65 -3.32 10.07
C VAL A 73 5.24 -2.05 10.68
N SER A 74 5.21 -0.95 9.93
CA SER A 74 5.85 0.30 10.33
C SER A 74 5.23 0.94 11.57
N VAL A 75 3.90 0.85 11.74
CA VAL A 75 3.17 1.49 12.83
C VAL A 75 3.01 0.58 14.05
N LEU A 76 2.85 -0.73 13.84
CA LEU A 76 2.54 -1.67 14.91
C LEU A 76 3.76 -2.48 15.33
N VAL A 77 4.54 -3.02 14.39
CA VAL A 77 5.64 -3.95 14.70
C VAL A 77 6.94 -3.21 15.02
N LEU A 78 7.37 -2.28 14.14
CA LEU A 78 8.68 -1.64 14.27
C LEU A 78 8.86 -0.81 15.55
N PRO A 79 7.85 -0.10 16.10
CA PRO A 79 8.03 0.63 17.35
C PRO A 79 8.30 -0.31 18.53
N MET A 80 7.62 -1.46 18.58
CA MET A 80 7.85 -2.48 19.61
C MET A 80 9.24 -3.14 19.44
N ALA A 81 9.63 -3.45 18.20
CA ALA A 81 10.95 -3.98 17.90
C ALA A 81 12.08 -2.99 18.24
N ALA A 82 11.89 -1.70 17.94
CA ALA A 82 12.83 -0.64 18.29
C ALA A 82 12.97 -0.47 19.80
N LEU A 83 11.85 -0.49 20.52
CA LEU A 83 11.87 -0.45 21.98
C LEU A 83 12.67 -1.63 22.55
N TYR A 84 12.43 -2.85 22.05
CA TYR A 84 13.16 -4.04 22.48
C TYR A 84 14.67 -3.94 22.17
N GLN A 85 15.03 -3.42 21.00
CA GLN A 85 16.44 -3.22 20.60
C GLN A 85 17.16 -2.19 21.47
N VAL A 86 16.51 -1.07 21.80
CA VAL A 86 17.11 0.03 22.56
C VAL A 86 17.26 -0.36 24.04
N LEU A 87 16.23 -0.99 24.61
CA LEU A 87 16.25 -1.38 26.02
C LEU A 87 17.06 -2.66 26.28
N GLY A 88 17.25 -3.51 25.27
CA GLY A 88 17.89 -4.82 25.41
C GLY A 88 17.07 -5.82 26.21
N LYS A 89 15.83 -5.47 26.58
CA LYS A 89 14.88 -6.30 27.33
C LYS A 89 13.44 -5.94 26.96
N TRP A 90 12.55 -6.92 27.04
CA TRP A 90 11.14 -6.76 26.80
C TRP A 90 10.45 -6.22 28.06
N THR A 91 9.68 -5.13 27.93
CA THR A 91 9.04 -4.44 29.07
C THR A 91 7.52 -4.29 28.94
N LEU A 92 6.93 -4.70 27.82
CA LEU A 92 5.50 -4.49 27.53
C LEU A 92 4.60 -5.63 28.05
N GLY A 93 5.17 -6.63 28.73
CA GLY A 93 4.46 -7.81 29.23
C GLY A 93 4.20 -8.89 28.17
N GLN A 94 3.85 -10.10 28.62
CA GLN A 94 3.71 -11.26 27.73
C GLN A 94 2.53 -11.15 26.75
N ALA A 95 1.42 -10.50 27.12
CA ALA A 95 0.30 -10.28 26.21
C ALA A 95 0.69 -9.42 25.00
N MET A 96 1.54 -8.39 25.21
CA MET A 96 2.05 -7.58 24.10
C MET A 96 3.11 -8.32 23.29
N CYS A 97 3.89 -9.22 23.91
CA CYS A 97 4.81 -10.08 23.18
C CYS A 97 4.06 -11.01 22.22
N ASP A 98 3.00 -11.61 22.74
CA ASP A 98 2.08 -12.47 22.01
C ASP A 98 1.45 -11.73 20.81
N LEU A 99 0.97 -10.50 21.02
CA LEU A 99 0.48 -9.63 19.95
C LEU A 99 1.58 -9.23 18.96
N PHE A 100 2.77 -8.88 19.44
CA PHE A 100 3.91 -8.49 18.61
C PHE A 100 4.32 -9.61 17.66
N ILE A 101 4.50 -10.83 18.17
CA ILE A 101 4.84 -12.02 17.37
C ILE A 101 3.73 -12.31 16.35
N ALA A 102 2.46 -12.28 16.77
CA ALA A 102 1.34 -12.54 15.87
C ALA A 102 1.28 -11.51 14.72
N LEU A 103 1.45 -10.22 15.03
CA LEU A 103 1.47 -9.16 14.02
C LEU A 103 2.67 -9.27 13.08
N ASP A 104 3.85 -9.60 13.61
CA ASP A 104 5.07 -9.75 12.81
C ASP A 104 4.94 -10.92 11.82
N VAL A 105 4.51 -12.10 12.30
CA VAL A 105 4.26 -13.28 11.46
C VAL A 105 3.16 -13.00 10.43
N LEU A 106 2.04 -12.37 10.85
CA LEU A 106 0.95 -12.00 9.95
C LEU A 106 1.43 -11.09 8.82
N CYS A 107 2.13 -10.02 9.16
CA CYS A 107 2.56 -9.03 8.18
C CYS A 107 3.63 -9.59 7.23
N CYS A 108 4.60 -10.35 7.74
CA CYS A 108 5.61 -11.00 6.90
C CYS A 108 4.97 -12.00 5.92
N THR A 109 4.09 -12.87 6.43
CA THR A 109 3.35 -13.85 5.62
C THR A 109 2.48 -13.16 4.57
N SER A 110 1.73 -12.14 4.99
CA SER A 110 0.88 -11.35 4.09
C SER A 110 1.72 -10.69 2.99
N SER A 111 2.88 -10.10 3.32
CA SER A 111 3.74 -9.44 2.34
C SER A 111 4.24 -10.39 1.24
N ILE A 112 4.75 -11.58 1.59
CA ILE A 112 5.20 -12.53 0.55
C ILE A 112 4.04 -13.07 -0.29
N LEU A 113 2.87 -13.30 0.32
CA LEU A 113 1.68 -13.77 -0.39
C LEU A 113 1.13 -12.70 -1.35
N HIS A 114 1.16 -11.42 -0.96
CA HIS A 114 0.85 -10.31 -1.87
C HIS A 114 1.83 -10.24 -3.04
N LEU A 115 3.13 -10.46 -2.80
CA LEU A 115 4.11 -10.56 -3.89
C LEU A 115 3.82 -11.75 -4.82
N CYS A 116 3.40 -12.89 -4.28
CA CYS A 116 2.95 -14.04 -5.09
C CYS A 116 1.71 -13.70 -5.92
N ALA A 117 0.72 -13.02 -5.33
CA ALA A 117 -0.49 -12.57 -6.03
C ALA A 117 -0.18 -11.57 -7.14
N ILE A 118 0.74 -10.62 -6.89
CA ILE A 118 1.26 -9.70 -7.91
C ILE A 118 1.95 -10.50 -9.01
N ALA A 119 2.80 -11.47 -8.67
CA ALA A 119 3.47 -12.32 -9.64
C ALA A 119 2.48 -13.13 -10.50
N LEU A 120 1.42 -13.69 -9.91
CA LEU A 120 0.34 -14.38 -10.64
C LEU A 120 -0.38 -13.44 -11.62
N ASP A 121 -0.78 -12.25 -11.17
CA ASP A 121 -1.42 -11.25 -12.04
C ASP A 121 -0.52 -10.89 -13.22
N ARG A 122 0.78 -10.72 -12.96
CA ARG A 122 1.78 -10.43 -14.01
C ARG A 122 1.98 -11.62 -14.95
N TYR A 123 2.03 -12.84 -14.41
CA TYR A 123 2.18 -14.05 -15.18
C TYR A 123 1.02 -14.24 -16.16
N TRP A 124 -0.23 -14.09 -15.71
CA TRP A 124 -1.39 -14.20 -16.57
C TRP A 124 -1.46 -13.07 -17.61
N ALA A 125 -1.15 -11.83 -17.23
CA ALA A 125 -1.06 -10.73 -18.19
C ALA A 125 0.01 -10.95 -19.29
N ILE A 126 1.12 -11.62 -18.95
CA ILE A 126 2.21 -11.91 -19.90
C ILE A 126 1.94 -13.19 -20.69
N THR A 127 1.20 -14.18 -20.18
CA THR A 127 0.96 -15.43 -20.92
C THR A 127 -0.30 -15.36 -21.79
N ASP A 128 -1.36 -14.73 -21.29
CA ASP A 128 -2.69 -14.65 -21.91
C ASP A 128 -3.21 -13.19 -21.95
N PRO A 129 -2.63 -12.30 -22.77
CA PRO A 129 -2.86 -10.86 -22.70
C PRO A 129 -4.26 -10.43 -23.15
N ILE A 130 -4.92 -11.18 -24.04
CA ILE A 130 -6.23 -10.79 -24.59
C ILE A 130 -7.34 -11.23 -23.62
N ASP A 131 -7.37 -12.50 -23.27
CA ASP A 131 -8.46 -13.00 -22.41
C ASP A 131 -8.26 -12.57 -20.96
N TYR A 132 -7.01 -12.44 -20.47
CA TYR A 132 -6.77 -12.01 -19.10
C TYR A 132 -7.18 -10.56 -18.86
N VAL A 133 -7.02 -9.65 -19.83
CA VAL A 133 -7.46 -8.25 -19.69
C VAL A 133 -8.96 -8.17 -19.39
N ASN A 134 -9.77 -9.00 -20.05
CA ASN A 134 -11.22 -9.07 -19.80
C ASN A 134 -11.57 -9.76 -18.46
N LYS A 135 -10.71 -10.68 -18.01
CA LYS A 135 -10.87 -11.41 -16.74
C LYS A 135 -10.40 -10.60 -15.52
N ARG A 136 -9.61 -9.54 -15.71
CA ARG A 136 -8.99 -8.74 -14.65
C ARG A 136 -9.99 -7.79 -14.00
N THR A 137 -10.83 -8.36 -13.14
CA THR A 137 -11.93 -7.66 -12.45
C THR A 137 -11.57 -7.30 -11.00
N PRO A 138 -12.14 -6.22 -10.43
CA PRO A 138 -11.91 -5.84 -9.03
C PRO A 138 -12.35 -6.92 -8.03
N ARG A 139 -13.40 -7.70 -8.35
CA ARG A 139 -13.87 -8.81 -7.51
C ARG A 139 -12.81 -9.90 -7.35
N ARG A 140 -12.10 -10.25 -8.42
CA ARG A 140 -11.00 -11.23 -8.36
C ARG A 140 -9.81 -10.69 -7.58
N ALA A 141 -9.47 -9.42 -7.75
CA ALA A 141 -8.41 -8.79 -6.94
C ALA A 141 -8.78 -8.76 -5.45
N ALA A 142 -10.02 -8.41 -5.11
CA ALA A 142 -10.51 -8.47 -3.74
C ALA A 142 -10.42 -9.90 -3.17
N ALA A 143 -10.83 -10.92 -3.94
CA ALA A 143 -10.71 -12.32 -3.52
C ALA A 143 -9.25 -12.74 -3.28
N LEU A 144 -8.31 -12.33 -4.16
CA LEU A 144 -6.88 -12.59 -3.95
C LEU A 144 -6.37 -11.91 -2.67
N ILE A 145 -6.71 -10.64 -2.45
CA ILE A 145 -6.34 -9.89 -1.24
C ILE A 145 -6.92 -10.58 0.01
N SER A 146 -8.21 -10.94 0.00
CA SER A 146 -8.83 -11.63 1.13
C SER A 146 -8.16 -12.98 1.41
N LEU A 147 -7.77 -13.72 0.37
CA LEU A 147 -7.06 -14.99 0.52
C LEU A 147 -5.66 -14.80 1.13
N THR A 148 -4.89 -13.81 0.69
CA THR A 148 -3.56 -13.55 1.24
C THR A 148 -3.62 -13.17 2.73
N TRP A 149 -4.58 -12.32 3.11
CA TRP A 149 -4.83 -11.99 4.52
C TRP A 149 -5.29 -13.18 5.33
N LEU A 150 -6.26 -13.96 4.82
CA LEU A 150 -6.79 -15.13 5.52
C LEU A 150 -5.70 -16.15 5.82
N ILE A 151 -4.86 -16.47 4.82
CA ILE A 151 -3.72 -17.39 5.02
C ILE A 151 -2.77 -16.80 6.06
N GLY A 152 -2.44 -15.50 5.98
CA GLY A 152 -1.59 -14.83 6.98
C GLY A 152 -2.13 -14.99 8.41
N PHE A 153 -3.43 -14.77 8.62
CA PHE A 153 -4.06 -14.95 9.93
C PHE A 153 -4.01 -16.39 10.41
N LEU A 154 -4.28 -17.36 9.53
CA LEU A 154 -4.22 -18.77 9.88
C LEU A 154 -2.83 -19.16 10.36
N ILE A 155 -1.77 -18.66 9.71
CA ILE A 155 -0.37 -18.92 10.11
C ILE A 155 0.01 -18.21 11.42
N SER A 156 -0.53 -17.02 11.71
CA SER A 156 -0.10 -16.21 12.87
C SER A 156 -0.80 -16.53 14.19
N ILE A 157 -2.00 -17.10 14.17
CA ILE A 157 -2.83 -17.37 15.36
C ILE A 157 -2.31 -18.48 16.29
N PRO A 158 -1.73 -19.60 15.82
CA PRO A 158 -1.50 -20.79 16.66
C PRO A 158 -0.74 -20.59 17.99
N PRO A 159 0.26 -19.68 18.12
CA PRO A 159 0.88 -19.41 19.42
C PRO A 159 -0.11 -18.92 20.49
N MET A 160 -1.20 -18.26 20.09
CA MET A 160 -2.27 -17.79 20.98
C MET A 160 -3.21 -18.92 21.40
N LEU A 161 -3.25 -20.02 20.65
CA LEU A 161 -4.11 -21.19 20.88
C LEU A 161 -3.40 -22.32 21.64
N GLY A 162 -2.25 -22.03 22.27
CA GLY A 162 -1.56 -22.97 23.15
C GLY A 162 -0.27 -23.58 22.61
N TRP A 163 0.18 -23.23 21.39
CA TRP A 163 1.50 -23.67 20.89
C TRP A 163 2.68 -22.89 21.46
N ARG A 164 2.43 -21.79 22.17
CA ARG A 164 3.42 -21.14 23.01
C ARG A 164 3.27 -21.67 24.43
N THR A 165 4.32 -22.28 24.95
CA THR A 165 4.31 -22.97 26.25
C THR A 165 4.51 -22.01 27.43
N PRO A 166 4.22 -22.43 28.68
CA PRO A 166 4.60 -21.67 29.88
C PRO A 166 6.11 -21.43 29.99
N GLU A 167 6.93 -22.38 29.54
CA GLU A 167 8.39 -22.30 29.51
C GLU A 167 8.86 -21.19 28.56
N ASP A 168 8.22 -21.03 27.40
CA ASP A 168 8.50 -19.91 26.49
C ASP A 168 8.14 -18.54 27.09
N ARG A 169 7.29 -18.50 28.12
CA ARG A 169 6.86 -17.31 28.85
C ARG A 169 7.58 -17.13 30.19
N SER A 170 8.53 -18.00 30.53
CA SER A 170 9.15 -18.01 31.86
C SER A 170 10.02 -16.77 32.11
N ASP A 171 10.65 -16.22 31.06
CA ASP A 171 11.42 -14.99 31.15
C ASP A 171 10.54 -13.76 30.80
N PRO A 172 10.14 -12.96 31.81
CA PRO A 172 9.32 -11.76 31.56
C PRO A 172 10.07 -10.67 30.77
N ASN A 173 11.42 -10.73 30.74
CA ASN A 173 12.27 -9.76 30.06
C ASN A 173 12.61 -10.16 28.62
N ALA A 174 12.12 -11.30 28.13
CA ALA A 174 12.34 -11.76 26.77
C ALA A 174 11.02 -11.91 26.01
N CYS A 175 11.06 -11.59 24.72
CA CYS A 175 9.98 -11.90 23.78
C CYS A 175 10.51 -12.81 22.69
N THR A 176 10.62 -14.10 23.02
CA THR A 176 11.07 -15.16 22.12
C THR A 176 9.90 -15.76 21.36
N ILE A 177 10.09 -16.38 20.22
CA ILE A 177 9.05 -17.19 19.56
C ILE A 177 8.94 -18.58 20.23
N SER A 178 7.84 -19.31 20.04
CA SER A 178 7.70 -20.69 20.54
C SER A 178 8.80 -21.57 19.94
N LYS A 179 9.44 -22.36 20.79
CA LYS A 179 10.49 -23.32 20.40
C LYS A 179 9.93 -24.69 20.04
N ASP A 180 8.61 -24.87 20.06
CA ASP A 180 7.99 -26.13 19.68
C ASP A 180 8.39 -26.50 18.24
N PRO A 181 8.91 -27.73 18.00
CA PRO A 181 9.34 -28.17 16.67
C PRO A 181 8.20 -28.12 15.64
N GLY A 182 6.98 -28.48 16.05
CA GLY A 182 5.81 -28.51 15.19
C GLY A 182 5.42 -27.10 14.74
N TYR A 183 5.35 -26.17 15.68
CA TYR A 183 5.11 -24.75 15.38
C TYR A 183 6.23 -24.16 14.51
N THR A 184 7.49 -24.48 14.78
CA THR A 184 8.64 -23.98 14.00
C THR A 184 8.51 -24.39 12.53
N ILE A 185 8.24 -25.68 12.27
CA ILE A 185 8.05 -26.16 10.89
C ILE A 185 6.82 -25.52 10.26
N TYR A 186 5.68 -25.54 10.96
CA TYR A 186 4.43 -24.98 10.46
C TYR A 186 4.57 -23.50 10.07
N SER A 187 5.09 -22.67 10.97
CA SER A 187 5.19 -21.23 10.80
C SER A 187 6.22 -20.87 9.74
N THR A 188 7.43 -21.45 9.76
CA THR A 188 8.47 -21.12 8.78
C THR A 188 8.12 -21.57 7.36
N PHE A 189 7.59 -22.78 7.19
CA PHE A 189 7.19 -23.27 5.86
C PHE A 189 5.96 -22.56 5.33
N GLY A 190 4.94 -22.35 6.18
CA GLY A 190 3.71 -21.66 5.82
C GLY A 190 3.93 -20.18 5.52
N ALA A 191 4.74 -19.49 6.34
CA ALA A 191 5.00 -18.06 6.20
C ALA A 191 5.99 -17.73 5.07
N PHE A 192 6.96 -18.61 4.79
CA PHE A 192 8.07 -18.26 3.91
C PHE A 192 8.46 -19.32 2.90
N TYR A 193 8.83 -20.54 3.28
CA TYR A 193 9.44 -21.48 2.30
C TYR A 193 8.48 -21.94 1.20
N ILE A 194 7.21 -22.22 1.53
CA ILE A 194 6.21 -22.60 0.52
C ILE A 194 5.85 -21.39 -0.37
N PRO A 195 5.52 -20.20 0.16
CA PRO A 195 5.32 -19.02 -0.67
C PRO A 195 6.55 -18.64 -1.50
N LEU A 196 7.77 -18.81 -0.96
CA LEU A 196 9.02 -18.57 -1.67
C LEU A 196 9.16 -19.51 -2.88
N LEU A 197 8.89 -20.80 -2.70
CA LEU A 197 8.92 -21.76 -3.81
C LEU A 197 7.91 -21.37 -4.90
N LEU A 198 6.68 -21.03 -4.50
CA LEU A 198 5.65 -20.56 -5.42
C LEU A 198 6.13 -19.32 -6.19
N MET A 199 6.67 -18.32 -5.48
CA MET A 199 7.19 -17.09 -6.03
C MET A 199 8.32 -17.34 -7.05
N LEU A 200 9.28 -18.21 -6.72
CA LEU A 200 10.37 -18.60 -7.61
C LEU A 200 9.87 -19.31 -8.86
N VAL A 201 8.92 -20.25 -8.74
CA VAL A 201 8.32 -20.95 -9.87
C VAL A 201 7.58 -19.97 -10.79
N LEU A 202 6.76 -19.07 -10.22
CA LEU A 202 6.03 -18.06 -10.97
C LEU A 202 7.00 -17.12 -11.70
N TYR A 203 8.06 -16.67 -11.05
CA TYR A 203 9.02 -15.79 -11.68
C TYR A 203 9.83 -16.49 -12.78
N GLY A 204 10.25 -17.73 -12.55
CA GLY A 204 10.89 -18.56 -13.58
C GLY A 204 10.00 -18.71 -14.81
N ARG A 205 8.68 -18.94 -14.61
CA ARG A 205 7.70 -18.98 -15.70
C ARG A 205 7.50 -17.64 -16.39
N ILE A 206 7.43 -16.53 -15.65
CA ILE A 206 7.38 -15.16 -16.19
C ILE A 206 8.59 -14.89 -17.07
N PHE A 207 9.80 -15.16 -16.57
CA PHE A 207 11.05 -14.91 -17.28
C PHE A 207 11.13 -15.74 -18.56
N LYS A 208 10.76 -17.03 -18.51
CA LYS A 208 10.71 -17.89 -19.69
C LYS A 208 9.70 -17.38 -20.73
N ALA A 209 8.49 -17.03 -20.30
CA ALA A 209 7.44 -16.51 -21.18
C ALA A 209 7.85 -15.18 -21.84
N ALA A 210 8.40 -14.25 -21.06
CA ALA A 210 8.89 -12.96 -21.56
C ALA A 210 10.04 -13.13 -22.56
N ARG A 211 11.03 -13.99 -22.25
CA ARG A 211 12.16 -14.26 -23.15
C ARG A 211 11.72 -14.94 -24.44
N PHE A 212 10.74 -15.85 -24.36
CA PHE A 212 10.15 -16.49 -25.54
C PHE A 212 9.46 -15.46 -26.46
N ARG A 213 8.66 -14.54 -25.90
CA ARG A 213 8.02 -13.45 -26.66
C ARG A 213 9.03 -12.55 -27.35
N ILE A 214 10.06 -12.11 -26.62
CA ILE A 214 11.16 -11.31 -27.15
C ILE A 214 11.83 -12.01 -28.34
N ARG A 215 12.20 -13.29 -28.19
CA ARG A 215 12.85 -14.07 -29.26
C ARG A 215 11.96 -14.21 -30.49
N LYS A 216 10.66 -14.44 -30.31
CA LYS A 216 9.69 -14.56 -31.40
C LYS A 216 9.53 -13.23 -32.16
N THR A 217 9.50 -12.10 -31.45
CA THR A 217 9.41 -10.76 -32.07
C THR A 217 10.66 -10.43 -32.88
N VAL A 218 11.86 -10.72 -32.36
CA VAL A 218 13.12 -10.50 -33.10
C VAL A 218 13.17 -11.36 -34.36
N ARG A 219 12.82 -12.66 -34.27
CA ARG A 219 12.76 -13.54 -35.45
C ARG A 219 11.74 -13.11 -36.52
N LYS A 220 10.67 -12.41 -36.13
CA LYS A 220 9.69 -11.86 -37.08
C LYS A 220 10.18 -10.56 -37.73
N ALA A 221 10.97 -9.75 -37.01
CA ALA A 221 11.58 -8.54 -37.55
C ALA A 221 12.59 -8.87 -38.66
N ASP A 222 13.35 -9.96 -38.54
CA ASP A 222 14.24 -10.46 -39.61
C ASP A 222 13.48 -10.90 -40.88
N LYS A 223 12.17 -11.18 -40.77
CA LYS A 223 11.32 -11.61 -41.90
C LYS A 223 10.55 -10.46 -42.59
N LYS A 224 11.03 -9.21 -42.53
CA LYS A 224 10.41 -8.00 -43.16
C LYS A 224 8.94 -7.74 -42.80
N GLN A 225 8.45 -8.23 -41.65
CA GLN A 225 7.14 -7.81 -41.10
C GLN A 225 7.34 -6.57 -40.22
N PRO A 226 6.35 -5.63 -40.15
CA PRO A 226 6.48 -4.45 -39.30
C PRO A 226 6.68 -4.90 -37.85
N PRO A 227 7.81 -4.55 -37.21
CA PRO A 227 8.09 -4.98 -35.85
C PRO A 227 7.09 -4.32 -34.89
N LEU A 228 6.79 -5.02 -33.79
CA LEU A 228 6.23 -4.38 -32.60
C LEU A 228 7.14 -3.20 -32.23
N SER A 229 6.60 -2.03 -31.89
CA SER A 229 7.43 -0.84 -31.65
C SER A 229 8.55 -1.18 -30.64
N PRO A 230 9.82 -0.83 -30.90
CA PRO A 230 10.93 -1.09 -29.97
C PRO A 230 10.65 -0.57 -28.55
N MET A 231 9.85 0.50 -28.45
CA MET A 231 9.36 1.07 -27.19
C MET A 231 8.44 0.14 -26.40
N ALA A 232 7.54 -0.61 -27.04
CA ALA A 232 6.65 -1.55 -26.36
C ALA A 232 7.45 -2.70 -25.71
N LEU A 233 8.43 -3.24 -26.43
CA LEU A 233 9.30 -4.31 -25.94
C LEU A 233 10.23 -3.84 -24.80
N ALA A 234 10.73 -2.62 -24.90
CA ALA A 234 11.53 -2.00 -23.84
C ALA A 234 10.70 -1.78 -22.56
N ARG A 235 9.42 -1.39 -22.71
CA ARG A 235 8.49 -1.23 -21.57
C ARG A 235 8.22 -2.57 -20.87
N GLU A 236 7.98 -3.65 -21.62
CA GLU A 236 7.79 -4.99 -21.05
C GLU A 236 9.02 -5.50 -20.28
N ARG A 237 10.23 -5.37 -20.87
CA ARG A 237 11.48 -5.74 -20.20
C ARG A 237 11.68 -4.96 -18.90
N LYS A 238 11.37 -3.66 -18.90
CA LYS A 238 11.47 -2.82 -17.71
C LYS A 238 10.57 -3.33 -16.58
N THR A 239 9.31 -3.65 -16.89
CA THR A 239 8.36 -4.18 -15.90
C THR A 239 8.84 -5.51 -15.30
N VAL A 240 9.33 -6.45 -16.13
CA VAL A 240 9.86 -7.73 -15.63
C VAL A 240 11.10 -7.54 -14.76
N LYS A 241 11.99 -6.59 -15.12
CA LYS A 241 13.16 -6.22 -14.32
C LYS A 241 12.74 -5.66 -12.95
N THR A 242 11.80 -4.72 -12.92
CA THR A 242 11.31 -4.13 -11.66
C THR A 242 10.70 -5.18 -10.75
N LEU A 243 9.89 -6.09 -11.28
CA LEU A 243 9.33 -7.19 -10.51
C LEU A 243 10.43 -8.11 -9.96
N GLY A 244 11.43 -8.44 -10.77
CA GLY A 244 12.59 -9.23 -10.32
C GLY A 244 13.37 -8.58 -9.19
N ILE A 245 13.52 -7.26 -9.23
CA ILE A 245 14.16 -6.49 -8.15
C ILE A 245 13.33 -6.56 -6.88
N ILE A 246 12.00 -6.31 -6.95
CA ILE A 246 11.11 -6.42 -5.78
C ILE A 246 11.23 -7.80 -5.14
N MET A 247 11.23 -8.86 -5.97
CA MET A 247 11.36 -10.24 -5.49
C MET A 247 12.73 -10.53 -4.87
N GLY A 248 13.81 -10.15 -5.56
CA GLY A 248 15.17 -10.33 -5.06
C GLY A 248 15.39 -9.61 -3.74
N THR A 249 14.92 -8.36 -3.61
CA THR A 249 14.97 -7.60 -2.36
C THR A 249 14.27 -8.32 -1.23
N PHE A 250 13.05 -8.83 -1.45
CA PHE A 250 12.31 -9.57 -0.42
C PHE A 250 13.10 -10.79 0.08
N ILE A 251 13.63 -11.60 -0.84
CA ILE A 251 14.40 -12.82 -0.51
C ILE A 251 15.67 -12.44 0.26
N LEU A 252 16.42 -11.45 -0.21
CA LEU A 252 17.65 -11.01 0.45
C LEU A 252 17.40 -10.47 1.86
N CYS A 253 16.27 -9.79 2.06
CA CYS A 253 15.90 -9.24 3.35
C CYS A 253 15.47 -10.33 4.35
N TRP A 254 14.65 -11.29 3.92
CA TRP A 254 13.98 -12.23 4.83
C TRP A 254 14.62 -13.61 4.93
N LEU A 255 15.30 -14.09 3.89
CA LEU A 255 15.91 -15.42 3.90
C LEU A 255 16.87 -15.65 5.08
N PRO A 256 17.76 -14.70 5.46
CA PRO A 256 18.64 -14.90 6.61
C PRO A 256 17.88 -15.13 7.91
N PHE A 257 16.79 -14.39 8.13
CA PHE A 257 15.93 -14.55 9.31
C PHE A 257 15.28 -15.93 9.32
N PHE A 258 14.66 -16.35 8.22
CA PHE A 258 13.96 -17.64 8.17
C PHE A 258 14.91 -18.84 8.30
N ILE A 259 16.15 -18.74 7.81
CA ILE A 259 17.18 -19.76 8.05
C ILE A 259 17.45 -19.88 9.55
N VAL A 260 17.68 -18.77 10.24
CA VAL A 260 17.98 -18.77 11.68
C VAL A 260 16.76 -19.23 12.49
N ALA A 261 15.57 -18.76 12.16
CA ALA A 261 14.32 -19.16 12.82
C ALA A 261 14.03 -20.66 12.64
N LEU A 262 14.40 -21.24 11.50
CA LEU A 262 14.28 -22.67 11.27
C LEU A 262 15.37 -23.45 12.01
N VAL A 263 16.64 -23.01 11.99
CA VAL A 263 17.76 -23.81 12.49
C VAL A 263 17.93 -23.74 14.01
N LEU A 264 17.75 -22.58 14.64
CA LEU A 264 18.07 -22.40 16.06
C LEU A 264 17.26 -23.32 17.00
N PRO A 265 15.94 -23.54 16.81
CA PRO A 265 15.17 -24.42 17.69
C PRO A 265 15.61 -25.90 17.64
N PHE A 266 16.22 -26.36 16.55
CA PHE A 266 16.73 -27.72 16.41
C PHE A 266 18.22 -27.87 16.76
N CYS A 267 18.88 -26.78 17.14
CA CYS A 267 20.29 -26.84 17.52
C CYS A 267 20.44 -27.11 19.02
N GLU A 268 20.85 -28.33 19.37
CA GLU A 268 20.98 -28.76 20.77
C GLU A 268 22.31 -28.33 21.41
N VAL A 269 23.42 -28.23 20.64
CA VAL A 269 24.75 -27.88 21.17
C VAL A 269 25.55 -27.03 20.17
N GLY A 270 26.11 -25.90 20.63
CA GLY A 270 27.13 -25.13 19.91
C GLY A 270 26.64 -23.97 19.03
N CYS A 271 25.32 -23.76 18.89
CA CYS A 271 24.79 -22.60 18.16
C CYS A 271 24.56 -21.40 19.09
N SER A 272 25.59 -20.59 19.34
CA SER A 272 25.39 -19.26 19.95
C SER A 272 25.35 -18.20 18.86
N MET A 273 24.20 -17.57 18.65
CA MET A 273 24.12 -16.39 17.79
C MET A 273 24.43 -15.13 18.62
N PRO A 274 25.45 -14.34 18.27
CA PRO A 274 25.69 -13.07 18.92
C PRO A 274 24.49 -12.14 18.77
N ALA A 275 24.15 -11.40 19.83
CA ALA A 275 22.99 -10.50 19.84
C ALA A 275 23.04 -9.45 18.70
N TRP A 276 24.23 -8.94 18.37
CA TRP A 276 24.40 -7.99 17.27
C TRP A 276 24.05 -8.61 15.90
N LEU A 277 24.33 -9.89 15.70
CA LEU A 277 24.02 -10.59 14.45
C LEU A 277 22.52 -10.83 14.32
N GLY A 278 21.87 -11.26 15.41
CA GLY A 278 20.41 -11.37 15.47
C GLY A 278 19.72 -10.03 15.19
N ALA A 279 20.22 -8.94 15.76
CA ALA A 279 19.73 -7.59 15.47
C ALA A 279 19.87 -7.23 13.98
N VAL A 280 21.04 -7.43 13.38
CA VAL A 280 21.27 -7.16 11.95
C VAL A 280 20.31 -7.95 11.07
N ILE A 281 20.12 -9.23 11.35
CA ILE A 281 19.22 -10.11 10.58
C ILE A 281 17.76 -9.63 10.70
N ASN A 282 17.29 -9.29 11.90
CA ASN A 282 15.93 -8.78 12.11
C ASN A 282 15.71 -7.44 11.38
N TRP A 283 16.63 -6.49 11.53
CA TRP A 283 16.52 -5.17 10.91
C TRP A 283 16.69 -5.22 9.38
N LEU A 284 17.42 -6.20 8.86
CA LEU A 284 17.49 -6.49 7.42
C LEU A 284 16.12 -6.94 6.88
N GLY A 285 15.40 -7.79 7.61
CA GLY A 285 14.02 -8.18 7.28
C GLY A 285 13.08 -6.98 7.27
N TYR A 286 13.08 -6.19 8.34
CA TYR A 286 12.25 -4.98 8.46
C TYR A 286 12.54 -3.91 7.40
N SER A 287 13.78 -3.83 6.92
CA SER A 287 14.16 -2.89 5.85
C SER A 287 13.38 -3.15 4.55
N ASN A 288 12.84 -4.35 4.33
CA ASN A 288 11.99 -4.65 3.18
C ASN A 288 10.80 -3.69 3.06
N SER A 289 10.13 -3.38 4.17
CA SER A 289 8.97 -2.48 4.19
C SER A 289 9.33 -1.03 3.82
N LEU A 290 10.59 -0.64 4.02
CA LEU A 290 11.11 0.66 3.58
C LEU A 290 11.46 0.67 2.09
N LEU A 291 11.99 -0.44 1.57
CA LEU A 291 12.48 -0.53 0.19
C LEU A 291 11.35 -0.52 -0.85
N ASN A 292 10.16 -1.03 -0.52
CA ASN A 292 9.04 -1.11 -1.46
C ASN A 292 8.64 0.27 -2.06
N PRO A 293 8.34 1.33 -1.28
CA PRO A 293 8.12 2.67 -1.82
C PRO A 293 9.27 3.21 -2.66
N VAL A 294 10.52 2.95 -2.27
CA VAL A 294 11.72 3.40 -3.01
C VAL A 294 11.79 2.74 -4.39
N ILE A 295 11.53 1.44 -4.45
CA ILE A 295 11.51 0.69 -5.70
C ILE A 295 10.41 1.22 -6.63
N TYR A 296 9.21 1.50 -6.11
CA TYR A 296 8.14 2.10 -6.91
C TYR A 296 8.49 3.50 -7.39
N ALA A 297 9.04 4.34 -6.52
CA ALA A 297 9.46 5.70 -6.86
C ALA A 297 10.59 5.71 -7.91
N TYR A 298 11.48 4.72 -7.94
CA TYR A 298 12.58 4.70 -8.90
C TYR A 298 12.22 4.04 -10.23
N PHE A 299 11.50 2.92 -10.19
CA PHE A 299 11.27 2.10 -11.37
C PHE A 299 9.92 2.34 -12.05
N ASN A 300 8.90 2.80 -11.32
CA ASN A 300 7.56 2.99 -11.86
C ASN A 300 7.28 4.47 -12.17
N LYS A 301 7.30 4.81 -13.47
CA LYS A 301 7.07 6.18 -13.96
C LYS A 301 5.69 6.72 -13.59
N ASP A 302 4.68 5.87 -13.52
CA ASP A 302 3.31 6.30 -13.21
C ASP A 302 3.22 6.74 -11.74
N PHE A 303 3.90 6.01 -10.84
CA PHE A 303 4.06 6.42 -9.44
C PHE A 303 4.94 7.66 -9.28
N GLN A 304 6.01 7.81 -10.06
CA GLN A 304 6.82 9.04 -10.06
C GLN A 304 5.97 10.27 -10.35
N SER A 305 5.14 10.21 -11.39
CA SER A 305 4.27 11.32 -11.75
C SER A 305 3.24 11.61 -10.65
N ALA A 306 2.64 10.59 -10.05
CA ALA A 306 1.71 10.76 -8.94
C ALA A 306 2.39 11.37 -7.69
N PHE A 307 3.57 10.88 -7.31
CA PHE A 307 4.35 11.45 -6.19
C PHE A 307 4.74 12.90 -6.46
N GLN A 308 5.16 13.24 -7.68
CA GLN A 308 5.46 14.62 -8.03
C GLN A 308 4.24 15.53 -7.93
N LYS A 309 3.04 15.06 -8.32
CA LYS A 309 1.80 15.83 -8.13
C LYS A 309 1.51 16.03 -6.64
N ILE A 310 1.59 14.97 -5.82
CA ILE A 310 1.35 15.04 -4.38
C ILE A 310 2.31 16.03 -3.70
N VAL A 311 3.60 16.01 -4.07
CA VAL A 311 4.61 16.92 -3.52
C VAL A 311 4.43 18.36 -4.04
N ARG A 312 4.10 18.55 -5.32
CA ARG A 312 3.94 19.89 -5.93
C ARG A 312 2.62 20.57 -5.56
N CYS A 313 1.56 19.83 -5.25
CA CYS A 313 0.25 20.38 -4.90
C CYS A 313 0.18 21.11 -3.53
N LYS A 314 1.32 21.38 -2.86
CA LYS A 314 1.39 22.26 -1.69
C LYS A 314 2.22 23.54 -1.85
N VAL A 315 2.67 23.91 -3.06
CA VAL A 315 3.38 25.18 -3.30
C VAL A 315 2.59 26.19 -4.16
N GLY A 316 1.37 25.85 -4.60
CA GLY A 316 0.56 26.77 -5.39
C GLY A 316 -0.93 26.51 -5.30
N ALA A 317 -1.57 27.00 -4.25
CA ALA A 317 -3.02 27.18 -4.22
C ALA A 317 -3.34 28.60 -3.75
N ALA A 318 -2.88 29.59 -4.52
CA ALA A 318 -3.62 30.84 -4.67
C ALA A 318 -4.52 30.66 -5.90
N PRO A 319 -5.85 30.74 -5.78
CA PRO A 319 -6.74 30.60 -6.93
C PRO A 319 -6.54 31.82 -7.83
N ARG A 320 -6.05 31.62 -9.06
CA ARG A 320 -5.98 32.67 -10.08
C ARG A 320 -7.07 32.44 -11.14
N HIS A 321 -7.93 33.46 -11.24
CA HIS A 321 -8.85 33.81 -12.32
C HIS A 321 -10.15 33.01 -12.51
N LEU A 322 -11.26 33.63 -12.06
CA LEU A 322 -12.58 33.52 -12.68
C LEU A 322 -12.50 33.93 -14.17
N PRO A 323 -13.17 33.22 -15.09
CA PRO A 323 -13.43 33.75 -16.42
C PRO A 323 -14.46 34.89 -16.36
N SER A 324 -14.14 35.99 -17.00
CA SER A 324 -15.00 37.15 -17.25
C SER A 324 -16.24 36.78 -18.07
N ALA A 325 -17.36 37.43 -17.73
CA ALA A 325 -18.66 37.25 -18.39
C ALA A 325 -18.62 37.60 -19.90
N PRO A 326 -19.46 37.00 -20.75
CA PRO A 326 -19.51 37.31 -22.17
C PRO A 326 -20.17 38.67 -22.42
N ARG A 327 -19.62 39.39 -23.40
CA ARG A 327 -20.09 40.69 -23.89
C ARG A 327 -21.47 40.57 -24.53
N THR A 328 -22.35 41.48 -24.15
CA THR A 328 -23.61 41.82 -24.82
C THR A 328 -23.36 42.26 -26.25
N TRP A 329 -24.03 41.65 -27.22
CA TRP A 329 -24.14 42.16 -28.58
C TRP A 329 -25.43 42.96 -28.72
N ALA A 330 -25.30 44.11 -29.37
CA ALA A 330 -26.32 45.13 -29.58
C ALA A 330 -27.46 44.68 -30.51
N SER A 331 -28.63 45.29 -30.30
CA SER A 331 -29.84 45.21 -31.11
C SER A 331 -29.64 45.65 -32.56
N PRO A 332 -30.55 45.22 -33.45
CA PRO A 332 -31.28 46.24 -34.19
C PRO A 332 -32.80 46.00 -34.22
N SER A 333 -33.53 47.09 -34.04
CA SER A 333 -34.96 47.28 -34.26
C SER A 333 -35.24 47.78 -35.68
N SER A 334 -36.29 47.27 -36.36
CA SER A 334 -37.40 48.03 -37.01
C SER A 334 -38.01 47.40 -38.29
N LEU A 335 -39.34 47.60 -38.42
CA LEU A 335 -40.28 47.49 -39.57
C LEU A 335 -41.01 46.15 -39.94
N SER A 336 -42.21 45.99 -39.33
CA SER A 336 -43.63 45.79 -39.82
C SER A 336 -44.00 45.06 -41.15
N PRO A 337 -45.31 44.79 -41.46
CA PRO A 337 -46.27 43.85 -40.83
C PRO A 337 -47.08 42.98 -41.85
N ALA A 338 -47.74 41.89 -41.43
CA ALA A 338 -48.98 41.36 -42.05
C ALA A 338 -49.70 40.32 -41.15
N GLU A 339 -51.00 40.53 -40.96
CA GLU A 339 -52.03 39.79 -40.19
C GLU A 339 -52.56 38.51 -40.90
N PRO A 340 -53.69 37.87 -40.50
CA PRO A 340 -54.05 37.25 -39.20
C PRO A 340 -54.68 35.85 -39.33
N SER A 341 -54.81 35.09 -38.23
CA SER A 341 -56.01 34.31 -37.86
C SER A 341 -55.78 33.52 -36.57
N GLY A 342 -56.52 33.86 -35.50
CA GLY A 342 -56.62 33.08 -34.25
C GLY A 342 -57.73 32.03 -34.33
N PRO A 343 -58.41 31.66 -33.21
CA PRO A 343 -58.01 31.54 -31.79
C PRO A 343 -58.33 30.07 -31.32
N PRO A 344 -58.53 29.71 -30.03
CA PRO A 344 -58.29 30.37 -28.76
C PRO A 344 -57.46 29.56 -27.74
N SER A 345 -57.11 30.28 -26.68
CA SER A 345 -56.54 29.87 -25.40
C SER A 345 -57.55 29.28 -24.40
N CYS A 346 -57.00 28.74 -23.30
CA CYS A 346 -57.49 28.66 -21.91
C CYS A 346 -57.61 27.21 -21.39
N GLY A 347 -57.07 26.82 -20.23
CA GLY A 347 -56.40 27.60 -19.18
C GLY A 347 -55.52 26.72 -18.28
N LYS A 348 -54.64 27.40 -17.56
CA LYS A 348 -54.08 26.96 -16.26
C LYS A 348 -54.98 27.58 -15.17
N PRO A 349 -55.15 26.95 -14.00
CA PRO A 349 -54.19 27.03 -12.88
C PRO A 349 -54.04 25.63 -12.21
N GLU A 350 -53.20 25.31 -11.23
CA GLU A 350 -52.20 25.95 -10.37
C GLU A 350 -51.44 24.81 -9.64
N PHE A 351 -50.22 25.12 -9.19
CA PHE A 351 -49.51 24.60 -8.00
C PHE A 351 -49.64 23.12 -7.58
N SER A 352 -48.51 22.40 -7.56
CA SER A 352 -47.70 22.16 -6.33
C SER A 352 -46.69 21.02 -6.52
N ALA A 353 -45.44 21.26 -6.11
CA ALA A 353 -44.41 20.23 -5.90
C ALA A 353 -44.71 19.46 -4.58
N PRO A 354 -44.13 18.26 -4.27
CA PRO A 354 -42.68 18.12 -4.08
C PRO A 354 -42.01 16.74 -4.36
N PHE A 355 -40.70 16.79 -4.57
CA PHE A 355 -39.60 15.86 -4.21
C PHE A 355 -39.87 14.39 -3.77
N SER A 356 -39.16 13.44 -4.40
CA SER A 356 -38.03 12.65 -3.82
C SER A 356 -37.48 11.62 -4.84
N ARG A 357 -36.19 11.70 -5.22
CA ARG A 357 -35.04 10.82 -4.86
C ARG A 357 -35.29 9.32 -5.12
N GLY A 358 -34.47 8.56 -5.86
CA GLY A 358 -33.23 8.86 -6.55
C GLY A 358 -32.64 7.57 -7.13
N ALA A 359 -32.19 7.63 -8.39
CA ALA A 359 -31.28 6.67 -9.00
C ALA A 359 -30.47 7.45 -10.03
N ILE A 360 -29.19 7.72 -9.76
CA ILE A 360 -28.26 8.23 -10.77
C ILE A 360 -27.24 7.14 -11.01
N ALA A 361 -27.59 6.25 -11.93
CA ALA A 361 -26.63 5.62 -12.81
C ALA A 361 -26.34 6.62 -13.94
N CYS A 362 -25.13 7.18 -13.99
CA CYS A 362 -24.67 7.93 -15.15
C CYS A 362 -23.82 7.01 -16.03
N TRP A 363 -24.48 6.35 -16.96
CA TRP A 363 -23.89 5.97 -18.24
C TRP A 363 -24.13 7.14 -19.20
N VAL A 364 -23.06 7.79 -19.67
CA VAL A 364 -23.13 8.68 -20.84
C VAL A 364 -22.97 7.79 -22.07
N GLY A 365 -24.10 7.54 -22.73
CA GLY A 365 -24.20 6.82 -23.99
C GLY A 365 -23.75 7.68 -25.17
N ARG A 366 -23.18 6.97 -26.14
CA ARG A 366 -22.84 7.40 -27.49
C ARG A 366 -24.09 7.31 -28.38
N ASP A 367 -24.12 8.13 -29.43
CA ASP A 367 -25.20 8.35 -30.39
C ASP A 367 -25.86 7.09 -31.00
N GLY A 368 -27.13 7.25 -31.40
CA GLY A 368 -27.63 6.67 -32.66
C GLY A 368 -28.76 5.64 -32.59
N ALA A 369 -29.95 6.08 -33.02
CA ALA A 369 -30.91 5.35 -33.85
C ALA A 369 -31.91 4.31 -33.25
N SER A 370 -33.19 4.64 -33.51
CA SER A 370 -34.25 3.77 -34.03
C SER A 370 -35.16 2.95 -33.08
N LEU A 371 -36.39 3.47 -32.93
CA LEU A 371 -37.70 2.80 -33.09
C LEU A 371 -37.87 1.34 -32.58
N LYS A 372 -38.71 1.16 -31.54
CA LYS A 372 -40.04 0.54 -31.65
C LYS A 372 -40.78 0.47 -30.30
N LYS A 373 -42.05 0.90 -30.33
CA LYS A 373 -43.10 0.74 -29.30
C LYS A 373 -43.52 -0.72 -29.12
N LYS A 374 -43.90 -1.08 -27.88
CA LYS A 374 -45.17 -1.71 -27.42
C LYS A 374 -44.94 -2.15 -25.96
N GLY A 375 -45.60 -1.56 -24.96
CA GLY A 375 -46.97 -1.88 -24.50
C GLY A 375 -46.88 -3.03 -23.49
N GLY A 376 -47.43 -3.02 -22.28
CA GLY A 376 -48.27 -2.14 -21.49
C GLY A 376 -48.54 -2.86 -20.15
N VAL A 377 -49.45 -2.29 -19.35
CA VAL A 377 -50.18 -2.89 -18.22
C VAL A 377 -49.58 -2.72 -16.81
N SER A 378 -50.35 -1.97 -16.01
CA SER A 378 -50.33 -1.66 -14.56
C SER A 378 -51.31 -2.61 -13.82
N PRO A 379 -51.70 -2.40 -12.54
CA PRO A 379 -51.06 -1.88 -11.33
C PRO A 379 -51.35 -2.80 -10.09
N HIS A 380 -51.29 -2.23 -8.87
CA HIS A 380 -51.67 -2.71 -7.52
C HIS A 380 -50.47 -3.12 -6.65
N GLY A 381 -50.26 -2.59 -5.44
CA GLY A 381 -51.00 -1.62 -4.64
C GLY A 381 -50.42 -1.60 -3.21
N LEU A 382 -50.66 -0.49 -2.49
CA LEU A 382 -50.67 -0.35 -1.02
C LEU A 382 -49.30 -0.59 -0.32
N GLY A 383 -48.76 0.25 0.55
CA GLY A 383 -49.30 1.27 1.44
C GLY A 383 -48.43 1.19 2.72
N GLY A 384 -47.94 2.31 3.25
CA GLY A 384 -47.20 2.31 4.52
C GLY A 384 -46.10 3.36 4.60
N SER A 385 -46.45 4.57 5.03
CA SER A 385 -45.54 5.62 5.44
C SER A 385 -45.28 5.54 6.95
N TRP A 386 -44.01 5.57 7.36
CA TRP A 386 -43.59 6.23 8.60
C TRP A 386 -42.33 7.06 8.30
N ARG A 387 -42.39 8.37 8.60
CA ARG A 387 -41.26 9.30 8.47
C ARG A 387 -40.33 9.23 9.68
N PRO A 388 -39.05 9.59 9.51
CA PRO A 388 -38.01 9.46 10.51
C PRO A 388 -37.82 10.71 11.38
N TRP A 389 -37.28 10.46 12.56
CA TRP A 389 -36.75 11.44 13.51
C TRP A 389 -35.40 12.01 13.05
N GLY A 390 -35.21 13.31 13.28
CA GLY A 390 -34.00 13.84 13.91
C GLY A 390 -32.68 13.76 13.16
N SER A 391 -32.27 14.91 12.62
CA SER A 391 -30.89 15.32 12.35
C SER A 391 -29.89 14.94 13.45
N GLU A 392 -28.67 14.51 13.09
CA GLU A 392 -27.43 15.29 13.23
C GLU A 392 -26.16 14.42 13.04
N HIS A 393 -25.08 15.08 12.61
CA HIS A 393 -23.68 14.63 12.54
C HIS A 393 -23.26 13.62 11.45
N LYS A 394 -22.94 14.17 10.26
CA LYS A 394 -21.90 13.57 9.41
C LYS A 394 -20.54 13.73 10.10
N LEU A 395 -19.99 12.63 10.60
CA LEU A 395 -18.57 12.53 10.92
C LEU A 395 -17.76 12.67 9.61
N THR A 396 -17.35 13.89 9.27
CA THR A 396 -16.15 14.10 8.46
C THR A 396 -14.95 13.80 9.34
N VAL A 397 -14.37 12.60 9.20
CA VAL A 397 -13.08 12.25 9.78
C VAL A 397 -11.99 13.05 9.03
N PRO A 398 -11.25 13.97 9.67
CA PRO A 398 -10.16 14.68 9.02
C PRO A 398 -8.89 13.82 9.12
N LEU A 399 -8.67 12.94 8.15
CA LEU A 399 -7.44 12.12 8.09
C LEU A 399 -6.35 12.71 7.17
N ILE A 400 -6.42 14.00 6.84
CA ILE A 400 -5.43 14.66 5.98
C ILE A 400 -4.96 15.97 6.62
N CYS A 401 -4.07 15.87 7.61
CA CYS A 401 -3.16 16.97 7.96
C CYS A 401 -1.94 16.52 8.81
N LEU A 402 -1.37 15.33 8.53
CA LEU A 402 -0.13 14.88 9.20
C LEU A 402 1.17 15.14 8.42
N CYS A 403 1.11 15.68 7.18
CA CYS A 403 2.31 16.20 6.52
C CYS A 403 2.62 17.63 7.00
N ARG A 404 3.23 17.76 8.18
CA ARG A 404 3.98 18.96 8.58
C ARG A 404 5.22 19.12 7.68
N ARG A 405 5.61 20.37 7.42
CA ARG A 405 6.68 20.81 6.49
C ARG A 405 8.04 20.06 6.58
N PRO A 406 8.56 19.60 7.73
CA PRO A 406 9.89 18.96 7.78
C PRO A 406 10.01 17.64 6.98
N ALA A 407 8.90 16.90 6.86
CA ALA A 407 8.86 15.59 6.21
C ALA A 407 8.90 15.67 4.68
N LEU A 408 8.33 16.74 4.11
CA LEU A 408 8.31 16.97 2.65
C LEU A 408 9.68 17.40 2.13
N ASP A 409 10.43 18.19 2.92
CA ASP A 409 11.79 18.59 2.59
C ASP A 409 12.77 17.41 2.66
N SER A 410 12.54 16.48 3.59
CA SER A 410 13.32 15.22 3.70
C SER A 410 13.06 14.28 2.52
N PHE A 411 11.82 14.14 2.05
CA PHE A 411 11.49 13.30 0.90
C PHE A 411 11.93 13.92 -0.44
N SER A 412 11.83 15.25 -0.58
CA SER A 412 12.39 16.00 -1.71
C SER A 412 13.92 15.89 -1.76
N SER A 413 14.58 16.04 -0.60
CA SER A 413 16.03 15.84 -0.48
C SER A 413 16.45 14.39 -0.76
N PHE A 414 15.70 13.40 -0.30
CA PHE A 414 15.96 11.99 -0.56
C PHE A 414 15.78 11.62 -2.05
N THR A 415 14.70 12.07 -2.68
CA THR A 415 14.49 11.85 -4.13
C THR A 415 15.51 12.59 -4.98
N SER A 416 16.01 13.75 -4.52
CA SER A 416 17.13 14.49 -5.12
C SER A 416 18.47 13.78 -4.92
N LEU A 417 18.72 13.23 -3.72
CA LEU A 417 19.91 12.45 -3.37
C LEU A 417 19.99 11.16 -4.19
N LEU A 418 18.89 10.42 -4.31
CA LEU A 418 18.80 9.23 -5.16
C LEU A 418 19.00 9.56 -6.65
N ARG A 419 18.52 10.73 -7.12
CA ARG A 419 18.77 11.18 -8.50
C ARG A 419 20.23 11.58 -8.73
N ARG A 420 20.92 12.10 -7.71
CA ARG A 420 22.35 12.48 -7.76
C ARG A 420 23.29 11.27 -7.63
N LEU A 421 22.89 10.23 -6.91
CA LEU A 421 23.73 9.05 -6.66
C LEU A 421 23.85 8.07 -7.85
N ARG A 422 23.04 8.17 -8.92
CA ARG A 422 23.05 7.23 -10.07
C ARG A 422 23.12 5.73 -9.65
N ILE A 423 22.54 5.38 -8.51
CA ILE A 423 22.32 3.98 -8.08
C ILE A 423 21.02 3.48 -8.70
#